data_AF-A0A3E3E290-F1
#
_entry.id   AF-A0A3E3E290-F1
#
_cell.length_a   1.000
_cell.length_b   1.000
_cell.length_c   1.000
_cell.angle_alpha   90.00
_cell.angle_beta   90.00
_cell.angle_gamma   90.00
#
_symmetry.space_group_name_H-M   'P 1'
#
loop_
_entity.id
_entity.type
_entity.pdbx_description
1 polymer ?
#
loop_
_entity_poly.entity_id
_entity_poly.type
_entity_poly.pdbx_seq_one_letter_code
_entity_poly.pdbx_strand_id
1 'polypeptide(L)'
;MEEIKQKGFGYLIGSLLLIILSVILFRYLWIPILIILFIYNKKFDSDKNDKKKILLIGFIIFFISFLSFIFVPSNPIRPEKINIYIKNHYMDINSIQAIDIKVIPNRANIDDLKYISTGEDAVKINREEGKIIAKSFKEGKSELYVIDGKSNVKSNVITIKVIDKKAQAIKKKKQKSIKSLKKITYVYVSRTGSKYHSNKYCSHMRKPDKVNMKKAKAAGYTPCKKCY
;
A
#
# COMPACT_ATOMS: atom_id res chain seq x y z
N MET A 1 -7.13 50.30 -45.85
CA MET A 1 -6.86 48.90 -45.54
C MET A 1 -5.50 48.85 -44.86
N GLU A 2 -5.48 48.80 -43.53
CA GLU A 2 -4.24 48.70 -42.76
C GLU A 2 -3.81 47.23 -42.68
N GLU A 3 -2.61 46.93 -43.16
CA GLU A 3 -2.01 45.60 -43.11
C GLU A 3 -1.77 45.18 -41.66
N ILE A 4 -2.53 44.19 -41.18
CA ILE A 4 -2.30 43.57 -39.89
C ILE A 4 -1.08 42.65 -40.02
N LYS A 5 0.10 43.23 -39.75
CA LYS A 5 1.38 42.51 -39.70
C LYS A 5 1.26 41.34 -38.70
N GLN A 6 1.26 40.10 -39.19
CA GLN A 6 1.28 38.89 -38.37
C GLN A 6 2.51 38.91 -37.45
N LYS A 7 2.34 39.38 -36.21
CA LYS A 7 3.38 39.33 -35.19
C LYS A 7 3.63 37.85 -34.88
N GLY A 8 4.82 37.37 -35.26
CA GLY A 8 5.18 35.96 -35.13
C GLY A 8 5.05 35.42 -33.70
N PHE A 9 4.92 34.11 -33.57
CA PHE A 9 4.74 33.39 -32.31
C PHE A 9 5.71 33.81 -31.19
N GLY A 10 6.93 34.20 -31.53
CA GLY A 10 7.92 34.75 -30.58
C GLY A 10 7.50 36.07 -29.91
N TYR A 11 6.75 36.94 -30.59
CA TYR A 11 6.19 38.16 -29.99
C TYR A 11 5.12 37.83 -28.96
N LEU A 12 4.30 36.81 -29.21
CA LEU A 12 3.26 36.35 -28.29
C LEU A 12 3.86 35.68 -27.04
N ILE A 13 4.94 34.91 -27.19
CA ILE A 13 5.68 34.35 -26.05
C ILE A 13 6.36 35.47 -25.25
N GLY A 14 7.00 36.43 -25.93
CA GLY A 14 7.64 37.57 -25.29
C GLY A 14 6.65 38.44 -24.51
N SER A 15 5.47 38.72 -25.07
CA SER A 15 4.43 39.47 -24.37
C SER A 15 3.87 38.70 -23.17
N LEU A 16 3.71 37.37 -23.28
CA LEU A 16 3.27 36.51 -22.18
C LEU A 16 4.28 36.51 -21.01
N LEU A 17 5.58 36.43 -21.30
CA LEU A 17 6.63 36.50 -20.28
C LEU A 17 6.67 37.86 -19.59
N LEU A 18 6.46 38.97 -20.32
CA LEU A 18 6.37 40.31 -19.75
C LEU A 18 5.15 40.48 -18.83
N ILE A 19 4.00 39.91 -19.20
CA ILE A 19 2.80 39.92 -18.37
C ILE A 19 3.04 39.13 -17.08
N ILE A 20 3.65 37.94 -17.16
CA ILE A 20 4.00 37.13 -16.00
C ILE A 20 4.97 37.87 -15.07
N LEU A 21 6.01 38.50 -15.63
CA LEU A 21 6.97 39.30 -14.87
C LEU A 21 6.28 40.49 -14.18
N SER A 22 5.36 41.18 -14.88
CA SER A 22 4.57 42.28 -14.31
C SER A 22 3.73 41.84 -13.12
N VAL A 23 3.06 40.68 -13.21
CA VAL A 23 2.26 40.11 -12.10
C VAL A 23 3.14 39.74 -10.90
N ILE A 24 4.34 39.20 -11.13
CA ILE A 24 5.30 38.89 -10.07
C ILE A 24 5.83 40.18 -9.40
N LEU A 25 6.13 41.22 -10.19
CA LEU A 25 6.65 42.49 -9.68
C LEU A 25 5.58 43.32 -8.96
N PHE A 26 4.32 43.27 -9.42
CA PHE A 26 3.17 43.93 -8.79
C PHE A 26 2.99 43.51 -7.31
N ARG A 27 3.41 42.29 -6.99
CA ARG A 27 3.36 41.75 -5.63
C ARG A 27 4.41 42.35 -4.68
N TYR A 28 5.47 42.94 -5.21
CA TYR A 28 6.50 43.63 -4.40
C TYR A 28 6.33 45.16 -4.42
N LEU A 29 5.32 45.67 -5.12
CA LEU A 29 5.07 47.11 -5.28
C LEU A 29 4.71 47.81 -3.96
N TRP A 30 4.26 47.09 -2.94
CA TRP A 30 3.96 47.65 -1.63
C TRP A 30 5.19 48.26 -0.94
N ILE A 31 6.40 47.72 -1.19
CA ILE A 31 7.66 48.19 -0.60
C ILE A 31 8.01 49.61 -1.10
N PRO A 32 8.10 49.90 -2.42
CA PRO A 32 8.35 51.26 -2.90
C PRO A 32 7.18 52.21 -2.59
N ILE A 33 5.93 51.74 -2.56
CA ILE A 33 4.77 52.58 -2.19
C ILE A 33 4.89 53.10 -0.74
N LEU A 34 5.33 52.27 0.20
CA LEU A 34 5.59 52.72 1.58
C LEU A 34 6.63 53.84 1.64
N ILE A 35 7.70 53.72 0.87
CA ILE A 35 8.78 54.73 0.80
C ILE A 35 8.24 56.05 0.22
N ILE A 36 7.44 55.96 -0.85
CA ILE A 36 6.81 57.13 -1.48
C ILE A 36 5.85 57.82 -0.51
N LEU A 37 5.00 57.07 0.21
CA LEU A 37 4.07 57.64 1.19
C LEU A 37 4.81 58.31 2.35
N PHE A 38 5.92 57.72 2.81
CA PHE A 38 6.76 58.30 3.86
C PHE A 38 7.40 59.63 3.40
N ILE A 39 7.97 59.67 2.19
CA ILE A 39 8.56 60.88 1.62
C ILE A 39 7.49 61.95 1.39
N TYR A 40 6.33 61.57 0.84
CA TYR A 40 5.22 62.49 0.57
C TYR A 40 4.67 63.10 1.86
N ASN A 41 4.55 62.32 2.94
CA ASN A 41 4.12 62.84 4.22
C ASN A 41 5.11 63.86 4.82
N LYS A 42 6.43 63.64 4.64
CA LYS A 42 7.49 64.47 5.25
C LYS A 42 7.87 65.71 4.43
N LYS A 43 7.88 65.62 3.09
CA LYS A 43 8.59 66.59 2.22
C LYS A 43 7.67 67.49 1.40
N PHE A 44 6.39 67.14 1.24
CA PHE A 44 5.44 67.94 0.47
C PHE A 44 4.49 68.72 1.38
N ASP A 45 4.54 70.05 1.24
CA ASP A 45 3.53 70.99 1.74
C ASP A 45 2.43 71.11 0.68
N SER A 46 1.42 70.26 0.83
CA SER A 46 0.17 70.32 0.07
C SER A 46 -0.96 70.69 1.04
N ASP A 47 -2.08 71.21 0.52
CA ASP A 47 -3.25 71.50 1.34
C ASP A 47 -3.62 70.28 2.20
N LYS A 48 -4.05 70.55 3.44
CA LYS A 48 -4.30 69.54 4.46
C LYS A 48 -5.36 68.52 4.01
N ASN A 49 -6.33 68.93 3.19
CA ASN A 49 -7.36 68.04 2.66
C ASN A 49 -6.83 67.18 1.52
N ASP A 50 -6.03 67.73 0.61
CA ASP A 50 -5.51 67.01 -0.54
C ASP A 50 -4.40 66.01 -0.14
N LYS A 51 -3.56 66.39 0.82
CA LYS A 51 -2.57 65.49 1.43
C LYS A 51 -3.22 64.25 2.05
N LYS A 52 -4.36 64.43 2.74
CA LYS A 52 -5.14 63.31 3.33
C LYS A 52 -5.73 62.40 2.25
N LYS A 53 -6.30 62.95 1.17
CA LYS A 53 -6.86 62.16 0.06
C LYS A 53 -5.78 61.30 -0.61
N ILE A 54 -4.62 61.88 -0.90
CA ILE A 54 -3.51 61.19 -1.57
C ILE A 54 -2.92 60.09 -0.67
N LEU A 55 -2.71 60.38 0.61
CA LEU A 55 -2.27 59.37 1.57
C LEU A 55 -3.29 58.22 1.69
N LEU A 56 -4.59 58.53 1.73
CA LEU A 56 -5.66 57.52 1.81
C LEU A 56 -5.69 56.62 0.57
N ILE A 57 -5.59 57.17 -0.64
CA ILE A 57 -5.50 56.40 -1.89
C ILE A 57 -4.26 55.50 -1.87
N GLY A 58 -3.11 56.03 -1.46
CA GLY A 58 -1.88 55.27 -1.37
C GLY A 58 -1.94 54.13 -0.35
N PHE A 59 -2.56 54.34 0.81
CA PHE A 59 -2.81 53.29 1.78
C PHE A 59 -3.73 52.21 1.22
N ILE A 60 -4.79 52.57 0.50
CA ILE A 60 -5.69 51.59 -0.16
C ILE A 60 -4.91 50.73 -1.16
N ILE A 61 -4.10 51.34 -2.03
CA ILE A 61 -3.28 50.61 -3.01
C ILE A 61 -2.25 49.72 -2.30
N PHE A 62 -1.62 50.22 -1.24
CA PHE A 62 -0.73 49.44 -0.39
C PHE A 62 -1.43 48.20 0.19
N PHE A 63 -2.61 48.37 0.80
CA PHE A 63 -3.34 47.26 1.40
C PHE A 63 -3.79 46.24 0.37
N ILE A 64 -4.21 46.67 -0.83
CA ILE A 64 -4.59 45.76 -1.93
C ILE A 64 -3.38 44.94 -2.42
N SER A 65 -2.23 45.59 -2.61
CA SER A 65 -0.98 44.92 -3.01
C SER A 65 -0.47 43.98 -1.91
N PHE A 66 -0.57 44.39 -0.65
CA PHE A 66 -0.16 43.60 0.52
C PHE A 66 -1.07 42.39 0.77
N LEU A 67 -2.40 42.54 0.66
CA LEU A 67 -3.33 41.41 0.75
C LEU A 67 -3.06 40.40 -0.36
N SER A 68 -2.79 40.88 -1.58
CA SER A 68 -2.41 40.02 -2.70
C SER A 68 -1.08 39.28 -2.44
N PHE A 69 -0.16 39.88 -1.67
CA PHE A 69 1.06 39.22 -1.23
C PHE A 69 0.82 38.14 -0.17
N ILE A 70 -0.09 38.38 0.78
CA ILE A 70 -0.42 37.45 1.86
C ILE A 70 -1.21 36.24 1.33
N PHE A 71 -2.14 36.46 0.40
CA PHE A 71 -3.10 35.44 -0.04
C PHE A 71 -2.53 34.48 -1.10
N VAL A 72 -1.34 33.92 -0.85
CA VAL A 72 -0.84 32.83 -1.68
C VAL A 72 -1.36 31.51 -1.15
N PRO A 73 -2.13 30.76 -1.95
CA PRO A 73 -2.39 29.38 -1.62
C PRO A 73 -1.06 28.63 -1.60
N SER A 74 -0.64 28.17 -0.43
CA SER A 74 0.47 27.23 -0.34
C SER A 74 0.01 25.91 -0.94
N ASN A 75 0.66 25.48 -2.02
CA ASN A 75 0.39 24.14 -2.55
C ASN A 75 0.85 23.10 -1.52
N PRO A 76 -0.01 22.14 -1.13
CA PRO A 76 0.41 21.10 -0.21
C PRO A 76 1.56 20.31 -0.83
N ILE A 77 2.57 20.01 -0.02
CA ILE A 77 3.68 19.15 -0.46
C ILE A 77 3.09 17.79 -0.80
N ARG A 78 3.32 17.31 -2.01
CA ARG A 78 2.80 16.02 -2.46
C ARG A 78 3.82 14.90 -2.24
N PRO A 79 3.36 13.64 -2.12
CA PRO A 79 4.27 12.52 -2.01
C PRO A 79 5.01 12.30 -3.34
N GLU A 80 6.32 12.09 -3.28
CA GLU A 80 7.15 11.67 -4.42
C GLU A 80 7.25 10.15 -4.46
N LYS A 81 7.27 9.51 -3.28
CA LYS A 81 7.35 8.06 -3.14
C LYS A 81 6.51 7.59 -1.98
N ILE A 82 5.78 6.51 -2.21
CA ILE A 82 4.95 5.84 -1.21
C ILE A 82 5.42 4.39 -1.15
N ASN A 83 5.72 3.88 0.04
CA ASN A 83 5.99 2.47 0.27
C ASN A 83 5.04 1.93 1.34
N ILE A 84 4.50 0.76 1.08
CA ILE A 84 3.70 0.01 2.05
C ILE A 84 4.47 -1.24 2.48
N TYR A 85 4.28 -1.61 3.74
CA TYR A 85 4.90 -2.78 4.36
C TYR A 85 3.89 -3.56 5.16
N ILE A 86 4.02 -4.89 5.15
CA ILE A 86 3.21 -5.79 5.95
C ILE A 86 4.10 -6.79 6.67
N LYS A 87 3.75 -7.13 7.90
CA LYS A 87 4.52 -8.07 8.73
C LYS A 87 4.47 -9.52 8.22
N ASN A 88 3.35 -9.93 7.60
CA ASN A 88 3.16 -11.30 7.12
C ASN A 88 2.32 -11.29 5.84
N HIS A 89 2.72 -12.09 4.86
CA HIS A 89 1.99 -12.22 3.59
C HIS A 89 0.88 -13.27 3.66
N TYR A 90 0.71 -13.93 4.81
CA TYR A 90 -0.33 -14.91 5.07
C TYR A 90 -1.25 -14.45 6.21
N MET A 91 -2.55 -14.44 5.93
CA MET A 91 -3.59 -14.13 6.92
C MET A 91 -4.47 -15.36 7.16
N ASP A 92 -4.97 -15.49 8.40
CA ASP A 92 -6.07 -16.43 8.68
C ASP A 92 -7.40 -15.80 8.24
N ILE A 93 -8.46 -16.58 8.10
CA ILE A 93 -9.80 -16.02 7.84
C ILE A 93 -10.26 -15.20 9.04
N ASN A 94 -10.92 -14.06 8.79
CA ASN A 94 -11.42 -13.14 9.82
C ASN A 94 -10.31 -12.61 10.75
N SER A 95 -9.12 -12.39 10.21
CA SER A 95 -8.00 -11.81 10.94
C SER A 95 -7.70 -10.39 10.46
N ILE A 96 -7.07 -9.62 11.36
CA ILE A 96 -6.71 -8.22 11.15
C ILE A 96 -5.20 -8.10 11.21
N GLN A 97 -4.63 -7.31 10.31
CA GLN A 97 -3.21 -7.02 10.30
C GLN A 97 -2.94 -5.55 9.97
N ALA A 98 -2.03 -4.92 10.70
CA ALA A 98 -1.61 -3.55 10.41
C ALA A 98 -0.73 -3.47 9.16
N ILE A 99 -0.88 -2.38 8.42
CA ILE A 99 -0.05 -2.00 7.27
C ILE A 99 0.71 -0.73 7.63
N ASP A 100 2.04 -0.77 7.50
CA ASP A 100 2.88 0.39 7.70
C ASP A 100 3.06 1.14 6.37
N ILE A 101 2.89 2.46 6.39
CA ILE A 101 3.06 3.30 5.20
C ILE A 101 4.19 4.29 5.46
N LYS A 102 5.16 4.34 4.55
CA LYS A 102 6.22 5.35 4.51
C LYS A 102 6.04 6.24 3.29
N VAL A 103 5.98 7.55 3.52
CA VAL A 103 5.79 8.56 2.49
C VAL A 103 7.00 9.49 2.48
N ILE A 104 7.53 9.77 1.29
CA ILE A 104 8.65 10.68 1.06
C ILE A 104 8.15 11.87 0.23
N PRO A 105 8.41 13.12 0.63
CA PRO A 105 9.03 13.52 1.90
C PRO A 105 8.07 13.33 3.11
N ASN A 106 8.61 13.25 4.33
CA ASN A 106 7.82 12.99 5.56
C ASN A 106 6.69 14.02 5.83
N ARG A 107 6.80 15.21 5.23
CA ARG A 107 5.83 16.31 5.33
C ARG A 107 4.82 16.35 4.18
N ALA A 108 4.81 15.32 3.33
CA ALA A 108 3.83 15.21 2.26
C ALA A 108 2.42 15.05 2.82
N ASN A 109 1.44 15.68 2.17
CA ASN A 109 0.03 15.49 2.44
C ASN A 109 -0.38 14.05 2.08
N ILE A 110 -1.15 13.42 2.96
CA ILE A 110 -1.61 12.03 2.84
C ILE A 110 -3.14 11.88 2.88
N ASP A 111 -3.87 13.01 2.76
CA ASP A 111 -5.33 13.04 2.88
C ASP A 111 -5.99 12.47 1.61
N ASP A 112 -5.31 12.61 0.48
CA ASP A 112 -5.76 12.15 -0.85
C ASP A 112 -5.38 10.68 -1.16
N LEU A 113 -4.86 9.91 -0.18
CA LEU A 113 -4.46 8.52 -0.38
C LEU A 113 -5.68 7.60 -0.56
N LYS A 114 -5.68 6.85 -1.66
CA LYS A 114 -6.67 5.81 -1.99
C LYS A 114 -6.07 4.42 -1.78
N TYR A 115 -6.76 3.59 -1.01
CA TYR A 115 -6.37 2.21 -0.73
C TYR A 115 -7.10 1.26 -1.67
N ILE A 116 -6.34 0.43 -2.40
CA ILE A 116 -6.90 -0.43 -3.43
C ILE A 116 -6.56 -1.89 -3.11
N SER A 117 -7.57 -2.76 -3.24
CA SER A 117 -7.47 -4.21 -3.08
C SER A 117 -8.08 -4.87 -4.32
N THR A 118 -7.29 -5.63 -5.09
CA THR A 118 -7.78 -6.28 -6.32
C THR A 118 -8.73 -7.45 -6.05
N GLY A 119 -8.67 -8.04 -4.85
CA GLY A 119 -9.55 -9.11 -4.38
C GLY A 119 -10.27 -8.72 -3.10
N GLU A 120 -11.20 -7.75 -3.18
CA GLU A 120 -11.95 -7.24 -2.03
C GLU A 120 -12.76 -8.30 -1.27
N ASP A 121 -13.13 -9.38 -1.95
CA ASP A 121 -13.79 -10.54 -1.35
C ASP A 121 -12.88 -11.29 -0.36
N ALA A 122 -11.57 -11.28 -0.61
CA ALA A 122 -10.59 -11.93 0.25
C ALA A 122 -10.06 -10.98 1.32
N VAL A 123 -9.69 -9.75 0.94
CA VAL A 123 -9.07 -8.77 1.84
C VAL A 123 -9.57 -7.35 1.54
N LYS A 124 -9.95 -6.59 2.57
CA LYS A 124 -10.25 -5.14 2.47
C LYS A 124 -9.26 -4.33 3.30
N ILE A 125 -8.96 -3.12 2.83
CA ILE A 125 -8.10 -2.17 3.53
C ILE A 125 -8.97 -1.08 4.13
N ASN A 126 -8.91 -0.92 5.44
CA ASN A 126 -9.64 0.11 6.17
C ASN A 126 -8.67 0.95 7.02
N ARG A 127 -9.09 2.17 7.36
CA ARG A 127 -8.44 2.98 8.39
C ARG A 127 -9.28 2.89 9.67
N GLU A 128 -8.71 2.32 10.73
CA GLU A 128 -9.34 2.22 12.05
C GLU A 128 -8.41 2.85 13.09
N GLU A 129 -8.94 3.78 13.90
CA GLU A 129 -8.17 4.48 14.96
C GLU A 129 -6.88 5.15 14.47
N GLY A 130 -6.89 5.70 13.25
CA GLY A 130 -5.71 6.34 12.64
C GLY A 130 -4.65 5.36 12.12
N LYS A 131 -4.85 4.05 12.27
CA LYS A 131 -3.99 2.99 11.70
C LYS A 131 -4.63 2.41 10.46
N ILE A 132 -3.79 1.94 9.54
CA ILE A 132 -4.24 1.32 8.30
C ILE A 132 -4.15 -0.19 8.49
N ILE A 133 -5.25 -0.88 8.25
CA ILE A 133 -5.39 -2.30 8.53
C ILE A 133 -5.92 -3.06 7.32
N ALA A 134 -5.43 -4.28 7.13
CA ALA A 134 -6.00 -5.29 6.26
C ALA A 134 -6.91 -6.22 7.08
N LYS A 135 -8.16 -6.38 6.64
CA LYS A 135 -9.14 -7.32 7.17
C LYS A 135 -9.38 -8.43 6.15
N SER A 136 -9.23 -9.69 6.56
CA SER A 136 -9.51 -10.86 5.71
C SER A 136 -10.93 -11.41 5.91
N PHE A 137 -11.53 -11.92 4.85
CA PHE A 137 -12.91 -12.44 4.87
C PHE A 137 -13.04 -13.83 4.24
N LYS A 138 -12.38 -14.07 3.10
CA LYS A 138 -12.44 -15.34 2.37
C LYS A 138 -11.06 -15.82 1.98
N GLU A 139 -10.91 -17.13 1.80
CA GLU A 139 -9.70 -17.70 1.21
C GLU A 139 -9.47 -17.13 -0.19
N GLY A 140 -8.22 -16.77 -0.47
CA GLY A 140 -7.89 -16.15 -1.74
C GLY A 140 -6.56 -15.45 -1.71
N LYS A 141 -6.21 -14.84 -2.85
CA LYS A 141 -5.09 -13.92 -2.97
C LYS A 141 -5.67 -12.53 -3.24
N SER A 142 -5.14 -11.52 -2.59
CA SER A 142 -5.42 -10.12 -2.94
C SER A 142 -4.13 -9.34 -3.05
N GLU A 143 -4.09 -8.40 -3.99
CA GLU A 143 -3.00 -7.44 -4.13
C GLU A 143 -3.44 -6.10 -3.59
N LEU A 144 -2.63 -5.54 -2.70
CA LEU A 144 -2.85 -4.29 -2.02
C LEU A 144 -1.86 -3.25 -2.51
N TYR A 145 -2.35 -2.04 -2.80
CA TYR A 145 -1.51 -0.89 -3.10
C TYR A 145 -2.23 0.41 -2.76
N VAL A 146 -1.47 1.49 -2.68
CA VAL A 146 -1.95 2.83 -2.35
C VAL A 146 -1.57 3.79 -3.46
N ILE A 147 -2.48 4.69 -3.82
CA ILE A 147 -2.27 5.73 -4.83
C ILE A 147 -2.64 7.08 -4.23
N ASP A 148 -1.81 8.10 -4.47
CA ASP A 148 -2.20 9.49 -4.22
C ASP A 148 -3.16 9.99 -5.32
N GLY A 149 -4.35 10.41 -4.93
CA GLY A 149 -5.42 10.79 -5.85
C GLY A 149 -5.15 12.01 -6.72
N LYS A 150 -4.11 12.80 -6.40
CA LYS A 150 -3.78 14.05 -7.13
C LYS A 150 -2.47 13.96 -7.91
N SER A 151 -1.42 13.37 -7.33
CA SER A 151 -0.12 13.20 -8.00
C SER A 151 -0.01 11.87 -8.77
N ASN A 152 -0.97 10.95 -8.60
CA ASN A 152 -0.93 9.61 -9.18
C ASN A 152 0.30 8.78 -8.77
N VAL A 153 1.02 9.19 -7.72
CA VAL A 153 2.13 8.40 -7.19
C VAL A 153 1.58 7.12 -6.59
N LYS A 154 2.08 5.99 -7.09
CA LYS A 154 1.66 4.64 -6.70
C LYS A 154 2.71 3.98 -5.80
N SER A 155 2.24 3.26 -4.79
CA SER A 155 3.11 2.46 -3.93
C SER A 155 3.60 1.17 -4.60
N ASN A 156 4.51 0.47 -3.93
CA ASN A 156 4.72 -0.95 -4.21
C ASN A 156 3.42 -1.75 -3.99
N VAL A 157 3.34 -2.91 -4.66
CA VAL A 157 2.21 -3.83 -4.55
C VAL A 157 2.58 -4.94 -3.54
N ILE A 158 1.67 -5.23 -2.62
CA ILE A 158 1.80 -6.34 -1.66
C ILE A 158 0.77 -7.40 -1.98
N THR A 159 1.19 -8.65 -2.13
CA THR A 159 0.27 -9.79 -2.27
C THR A 159 0.02 -10.44 -0.92
N ILE A 160 -1.25 -10.55 -0.52
CA ILE A 160 -1.66 -11.28 0.67
C ILE A 160 -2.42 -12.54 0.27
N LYS A 161 -2.08 -13.65 0.92
CA LYS A 161 -2.81 -14.92 0.81
C LYS A 161 -3.59 -15.21 2.09
N VAL A 162 -4.91 -15.28 1.97
CA VAL A 162 -5.80 -15.71 3.06
C VAL A 162 -5.94 -17.23 3.02
N ILE A 163 -5.73 -17.86 4.17
CA ILE A 163 -5.81 -19.32 4.34
C ILE A 163 -6.66 -19.66 5.56
N ASP A 164 -7.49 -20.70 5.49
CA ASP A 164 -8.09 -21.29 6.68
C ASP A 164 -7.07 -22.22 7.36
N LYS A 165 -6.39 -21.71 8.39
CA LYS A 165 -5.39 -22.52 9.12
C LYS A 165 -6.02 -23.75 9.78
N LYS A 166 -7.28 -23.66 10.24
CA LYS A 166 -7.99 -24.76 10.90
C LYS A 166 -8.35 -25.86 9.90
N ALA A 167 -8.96 -25.51 8.77
CA ALA A 167 -9.28 -26.47 7.72
C ALA A 167 -8.03 -27.08 7.09
N GLN A 168 -6.95 -26.31 6.90
CA GLN A 168 -5.67 -26.86 6.42
C GLN A 168 -5.04 -27.82 7.42
N ALA A 169 -5.11 -27.54 8.73
CA ALA A 169 -4.63 -28.46 9.75
C ALA A 169 -5.43 -29.77 9.73
N ILE A 170 -6.76 -29.70 9.57
CA ILE A 170 -7.64 -30.88 9.45
C ILE A 170 -7.34 -31.65 8.16
N LYS A 171 -7.20 -30.97 7.02
CA LYS A 171 -6.81 -31.61 5.74
C LYS A 171 -5.45 -32.27 5.85
N LYS A 172 -4.44 -31.60 6.42
CA LYS A 172 -3.10 -32.19 6.64
C LYS A 172 -3.16 -33.39 7.59
N LYS A 173 -3.97 -33.35 8.65
CA LYS A 173 -4.18 -34.50 9.56
C LYS A 173 -4.85 -35.67 8.84
N LYS A 174 -5.93 -35.42 8.07
CA LYS A 174 -6.61 -36.43 7.23
C LYS A 174 -5.67 -36.99 6.16
N GLN A 175 -4.84 -36.17 5.54
CA GLN A 175 -3.92 -36.62 4.50
C GLN A 175 -2.73 -37.39 5.08
N LYS A 176 -2.24 -37.02 6.27
CA LYS A 176 -1.29 -37.81 7.05
C LYS A 176 -1.90 -39.14 7.49
N SER A 177 -3.15 -39.15 7.95
CA SER A 177 -3.84 -40.40 8.32
C SER A 177 -4.08 -41.29 7.10
N ILE A 178 -4.53 -40.75 5.96
CA ILE A 178 -4.69 -41.47 4.69
C ILE A 178 -3.34 -41.99 4.16
N LYS A 179 -2.27 -41.19 4.22
CA LYS A 179 -0.92 -41.63 3.84
C LYS A 179 -0.40 -42.73 4.78
N SER A 180 -0.70 -42.63 6.08
CA SER A 180 -0.38 -43.69 7.05
C SER A 180 -1.20 -44.96 6.81
N LEU A 181 -2.45 -44.83 6.34
CA LEU A 181 -3.31 -45.94 5.94
C LEU A 181 -2.81 -46.62 4.66
N LYS A 182 -2.38 -45.84 3.66
CA LYS A 182 -1.76 -46.37 2.43
C LYS A 182 -0.40 -47.05 2.68
N LYS A 183 0.32 -46.69 3.74
CA LYS A 183 1.58 -47.35 4.14
C LYS A 183 1.36 -48.61 4.98
N ILE A 184 0.14 -49.12 5.12
CA ILE A 184 -0.10 -50.41 5.77
C ILE A 184 0.60 -51.50 4.96
N THR A 185 1.73 -51.99 5.48
CA THR A 185 2.46 -53.13 4.94
C THR A 185 1.77 -54.42 5.39
N TYR A 186 1.44 -55.27 4.43
CA TYR A 186 0.93 -56.60 4.70
C TYR A 186 2.09 -57.59 4.78
N VAL A 187 1.98 -58.52 5.72
CA VAL A 187 2.92 -59.63 5.92
C VAL A 187 2.15 -60.95 5.93
N TYR A 188 2.85 -62.03 5.68
CA TYR A 188 2.30 -63.38 5.65
C TYR A 188 2.66 -64.11 6.95
N VAL A 189 1.69 -64.77 7.58
CA VAL A 189 1.90 -65.60 8.77
C VAL A 189 1.44 -67.03 8.50
N SER A 190 2.14 -68.01 9.07
CA SER A 190 1.76 -69.42 9.00
C SER A 190 0.85 -69.80 10.16
N ARG A 191 -0.10 -70.71 9.95
CA ARG A 191 -1.08 -71.14 10.97
C ARG A 191 -0.49 -71.73 12.25
N THR A 192 0.71 -72.32 12.18
CA THR A 192 1.39 -73.01 13.30
C THR A 192 2.71 -72.38 13.72
N GLY A 193 3.18 -71.36 13.01
CA GLY A 193 4.50 -70.74 13.26
C GLY A 193 4.40 -69.42 14.02
N SER A 194 5.50 -69.01 14.65
CA SER A 194 5.59 -67.80 15.46
C SER A 194 6.23 -66.60 14.74
N LYS A 195 6.42 -66.70 13.42
CA LYS A 195 7.12 -65.70 12.60
C LYS A 195 6.24 -65.11 11.51
N TYR A 196 6.47 -63.84 11.17
CA TYR A 196 5.88 -63.18 10.01
C TYR A 196 6.89 -63.03 8.86
N HIS A 197 6.39 -63.04 7.64
CA HIS A 197 7.16 -63.13 6.41
C HIS A 197 6.78 -62.03 5.41
N SER A 198 7.75 -61.52 4.65
CA SER A 198 7.51 -60.55 3.56
C SER A 198 7.01 -61.25 2.29
N ASN A 199 7.40 -62.52 2.09
CA ASN A 199 7.07 -63.34 0.93
C ASN A 199 6.23 -64.56 1.35
N LYS A 200 5.10 -64.80 0.65
CA LYS A 200 4.21 -65.95 0.87
C LYS A 200 4.86 -67.32 0.64
N TYR A 201 5.97 -67.40 -0.10
CA TYR A 201 6.67 -68.66 -0.41
C TYR A 201 7.90 -68.92 0.47
N CYS A 202 8.22 -68.03 1.42
CA CYS A 202 9.37 -68.22 2.30
C CYS A 202 9.22 -69.53 3.10
N SER A 203 10.22 -70.41 3.03
CA SER A 203 10.25 -71.70 3.76
C SER A 203 9.07 -72.65 3.45
N HIS A 204 8.51 -72.63 2.24
CA HIS A 204 7.45 -73.55 1.78
C HIS A 204 6.19 -73.57 2.67
N MET A 205 5.78 -72.40 3.19
CA MET A 205 4.56 -72.28 4.00
C MET A 205 3.32 -72.79 3.24
N ARG A 206 2.56 -73.68 3.88
CA ARG A 206 1.30 -74.20 3.33
C ARG A 206 0.14 -73.31 3.77
N LYS A 207 -0.48 -72.62 2.80
CA LYS A 207 -1.64 -71.70 2.98
C LYS A 207 -1.38 -70.59 4.03
N PRO A 208 -0.48 -69.62 3.75
CA PRO A 208 -0.23 -68.51 4.66
C PRO A 208 -1.35 -67.46 4.66
N ASP A 209 -1.61 -66.86 5.82
CA ASP A 209 -2.59 -65.79 6.00
C ASP A 209 -1.95 -64.42 5.79
N LYS A 210 -2.60 -63.55 5.02
CA LYS A 210 -2.15 -62.17 4.79
C LYS A 210 -2.73 -61.25 5.86
N VAL A 211 -1.87 -60.70 6.72
CA VAL A 211 -2.27 -59.84 7.84
C VAL A 211 -1.51 -58.51 7.81
N ASN A 212 -2.05 -57.49 8.48
CA ASN A 212 -1.35 -56.24 8.69
C ASN A 212 -0.12 -56.47 9.58
N MET A 213 1.05 -55.95 9.18
CA MET A 213 2.29 -56.07 9.94
C MET A 213 2.17 -55.61 11.40
N LYS A 214 1.39 -54.56 11.69
CA LYS A 214 1.11 -54.12 13.06
C LYS A 214 0.31 -55.17 13.85
N LYS A 215 -0.68 -55.79 13.21
CA LYS A 215 -1.50 -56.86 13.81
C LYS A 215 -0.66 -58.11 14.07
N ALA A 216 0.24 -58.48 13.16
CA ALA A 216 1.17 -59.58 13.37
C ALA A 216 2.10 -59.33 14.57
N LYS A 217 2.70 -58.13 14.68
CA LYS A 217 3.52 -57.78 15.85
C LYS A 217 2.73 -57.78 17.16
N ALA A 218 1.52 -57.22 17.15
CA ALA A 218 0.65 -57.18 18.33
C ALA A 218 0.19 -58.59 18.76
N ALA A 219 0.04 -59.52 17.82
CA ALA A 219 -0.24 -60.93 18.09
C ALA A 219 1.01 -61.76 18.47
N GLY A 220 2.17 -61.12 18.67
CA GLY A 220 3.39 -61.76 19.17
C GLY A 220 4.29 -62.38 18.09
N TYR A 221 4.01 -62.19 16.80
CA TYR A 221 4.84 -62.75 15.74
C TYR A 221 6.15 -61.98 15.59
N THR A 222 7.26 -62.71 15.45
CA THR A 222 8.60 -62.15 15.26
C THR A 222 9.01 -62.16 13.77
N PRO A 223 9.93 -61.28 13.31
CA PRO A 223 10.38 -61.30 11.92
C PRO A 223 11.12 -62.60 11.56
N CYS A 224 10.85 -63.14 10.38
CA CYS A 224 11.64 -64.24 9.85
C CYS A 224 12.97 -63.74 9.26
N LYS A 225 14.10 -64.16 9.87
CA LYS A 225 15.49 -63.85 9.45
C LYS A 225 15.83 -64.13 7.98
N LYS A 226 15.03 -64.94 7.27
CA LYS A 226 15.26 -65.29 5.86
C LYS A 226 14.67 -64.28 4.88
N CYS A 227 13.63 -63.57 5.28
CA CYS A 227 12.89 -62.66 4.39
C CYS A 227 12.70 -61.25 4.98
N TYR A 228 13.30 -61.00 6.14
CA TYR A 228 13.47 -59.73 6.85
C TYR A 228 14.81 -59.77 7.57
#